data_AF-A0A7Y9L7P4-F1
#
_entry.id   AF-A0A7Y9L7P4-F1
#
_cell.length_a   1.000
_cell.length_b   1.000
_cell.length_c   1.000
_cell.angle_alpha   90.00
_cell.angle_beta   90.00
_cell.angle_gamma   90.00
#
_symmetry.space_group_name_H-M   'P 1'
#
loop_
_entity.id
_entity.type
_entity.pdbx_description
1 polymer ?
#
loop_
_entity_poly.entity_id
_entity_poly.type
_entity_poly.pdbx_seq_one_letter_code
_entity_poly.pdbx_strand_id
1 'polypeptide(L)' 'MIDRSERQKRTIEALGLRKINHSVEVEANPAIIGMVKKVNHLVAVENI' A
#
# COMPACT_ATOMS: atom_id res chain seq x y z
N MET A 1 9.08 0.41 -8.49
CA MET A 1 8.02 1.34 -8.97
C MET A 1 8.72 2.62 -9.42
N ILE A 2 8.83 2.86 -10.73
CA ILE A 2 9.82 3.83 -11.25
C ILE A 2 9.24 5.25 -11.35
N ASP A 3 8.03 5.40 -11.90
CA ASP A 3 7.43 6.72 -12.22
C ASP A 3 6.30 7.12 -11.26
N ARG A 4 6.58 7.17 -9.96
CA ARG A 4 5.62 7.59 -8.92
C ARG A 4 6.25 8.58 -7.97
N SER A 5 5.41 9.41 -7.33
CA SER A 5 5.89 10.36 -6.34
C SER A 5 6.57 9.65 -5.17
N GLU A 6 7.59 10.28 -4.59
CA GLU A 6 8.31 9.74 -3.42
C GLU A 6 7.37 9.46 -2.23
N ARG A 7 6.30 10.25 -2.08
CA ARG A 7 5.29 10.01 -1.06
C ARG A 7 4.57 8.67 -1.25
N GLN A 8 4.19 8.33 -2.49
CA GLN A 8 3.52 7.05 -2.78
C GLN A 8 4.47 5.87 -2.62
N LYS A 9 5.73 6.00 -3.06
CA LYS A 9 6.76 4.98 -2.85
C LYS A 9 6.92 4.65 -1.37
N ARG A 10 7.06 5.67 -0.52
CA ARG A 10 7.15 5.51 0.93
C ARG A 10 5.90 4.90 1.55
N THR A 11 4.70 5.25 1.08
CA THR A 11 3.47 4.61 1.56
C THR A 11 3.44 3.13 1.22
N ILE A 12 3.84 2.74 0.01
CA ILE A 12 3.90 1.33 -0.41
C ILE A 12 4.93 0.55 0.41
N GLU A 13 6.11 1.13 0.65
CA GLU A 13 7.13 0.54 1.53
C GLU A 13 6.65 0.40 2.97
N ALA A 14 5.98 1.43 3.52
CA ALA A 14 5.43 1.43 4.87
C ALA A 14 4.30 0.39 5.06
N LEU A 15 3.52 0.13 4.01
CA LEU A 15 2.55 -0.95 3.99
C LEU A 15 3.22 -2.34 3.87
N GLY A 16 4.53 -2.43 3.68
CA GLY A 16 5.27 -3.69 3.58
C GLY A 16 5.38 -4.26 2.15
N LEU A 17 4.95 -3.51 1.13
CA LEU A 17 4.97 -3.96 -0.26
C LEU A 17 6.31 -3.62 -0.92
N ARG A 18 7.10 -4.65 -1.26
CA ARG A 18 8.49 -4.48 -1.76
C ARG A 18 8.67 -4.78 -3.25
N LYS A 19 7.79 -5.59 -3.84
CA LYS A 19 7.86 -6.07 -5.23
C LYS A 19 6.46 -6.09 -5.87
N ILE A 20 6.40 -6.17 -7.20
CA ILE A 20 5.13 -6.34 -7.93
C ILE A 20 4.54 -7.73 -7.60
N ASN A 21 3.22 -7.82 -7.49
CA ASN A 21 2.47 -9.03 -7.11
C ASN A 21 2.81 -9.60 -5.72
N HIS A 22 3.42 -8.79 -4.85
CA HIS A 22 3.62 -9.13 -3.44
C HIS A 22 2.35 -8.76 -2.65
N SER A 23 1.88 -9.67 -1.81
CA SER A 23 0.78 -9.44 -0.87
C SER A 23 1.29 -9.44 0.57
N VAL A 24 0.59 -8.73 1.44
CA VAL A 24 0.83 -8.68 2.88
C VAL A 24 -0.51 -8.56 3.58
N GLU A 25 -0.68 -9.29 4.68
CA GLU A 25 -1.82 -9.14 5.58
C GLU A 25 -1.49 -8.12 6.66
N VAL A 26 -2.42 -7.21 6.92
CA VAL A 26 -2.25 -6.14 7.90
C VAL A 26 -3.56 -5.94 8.66
N GLU A 27 -3.47 -5.61 9.94
CA GLU A 27 -4.66 -5.28 10.73
C GLU A 27 -5.32 -3.99 10.22
N ALA A 28 -6.63 -4.03 10.07
CA ALA A 28 -7.43 -2.89 9.63
C ALA A 28 -7.56 -1.84 10.75
N ASN A 29 -6.60 -0.91 10.81
CA ASN A 29 -6.68 0.27 11.67
C ASN A 29 -6.87 1.56 10.85
N PRO A 30 -7.34 2.67 11.47
CA PRO A 30 -7.60 3.92 10.74
C PRO A 30 -6.39 4.47 9.97
N ALA A 31 -5.17 4.25 10.48
CA ALA A 31 -3.94 4.70 9.81
C ALA A 31 -3.67 3.87 8.54
N ILE A 32 -3.77 2.54 8.61
CA ILE A 32 -3.62 1.63 7.48
C ILE A 32 -4.67 1.94 6.41
N ILE A 33 -5.93 2.11 6.82
CA ILE A 33 -7.02 2.46 5.91
C ILE A 33 -6.74 3.80 5.20
N GLY A 34 -6.24 4.80 5.93
CA GLY A 34 -5.84 6.10 5.36
C GLY A 34 -4.70 5.97 4.34
N MET A 35 -3.69 5.16 4.65
CA MET A 35 -2.57 4.88 3.74
C MET A 35 -3.05 4.17 2.48
N VAL A 36 -3.85 3.12 2.60
CA VAL A 36 -4.43 2.38 1.47
C VAL A 36 -5.27 3.30 0.60
N LYS A 37 -6.13 4.16 1.19
CA LYS A 37 -6.91 5.15 0.43
C LYS A 37 -6.03 6.08 -0.41
N LYS A 38 -4.84 6.44 0.08
CA LYS A 38 -3.91 7.33 -0.63
C LYS A 38 -3.27 6.68 -1.86
N VAL A 39 -3.13 5.36 -1.86
CA VAL A 39 -2.50 4.58 -2.94
C VAL A 39 -3.45 3.56 -3.57
N ASN A 40 -4.76 3.77 -3.45
CA ASN A 40 -5.80 2.81 -3.87
C ASN A 40 -5.71 2.35 -5.33
N HIS A 41 -5.22 3.19 -6.24
CA HIS A 41 -5.02 2.88 -7.65
C HIS A 41 -3.72 2.11 -7.94
N LEU A 42 -2.92 1.82 -6.91
CA LEU A 42 -1.63 1.14 -7.01
C LEU A 42 -1.65 -0.25 -6.36
N VAL A 43 -2.70 -0.57 -5.60
CA VAL A 43 -2.82 -1.81 -4.83
C VAL A 43 -4.21 -2.41 -5.01
N ALA A 44 -4.29 -3.73 -4.92
CA ALA A 44 -5.55 -4.43 -4.71
C ALA A 44 -5.72 -4.71 -3.22
N VAL A 45 -6.96 -4.72 -2.75
CA VAL A 45 -7.32 -4.98 -1.34
C VAL A 45 -8.37 -6.06 -1.32
N GLU A 46 -8.18 -7.04 -0.44
CA GLU A 46 -9.10 -8.13 -0.17
C GLU A 46 -9.35 -8.20 1.35
N ASN A 47 -10.57 -8.52 1.76
CA ASN A 47 -10.93 -8.69 3.16
C ASN A 47 -11.00 -10.20 3.45
N ILE A 48 -10.38 -10.62 4.55
CA ILE A 48 -10.32 -12.02 5.01
C ILE A 48 -10.95 -12.10 6.40
#